data_AF-A0A432M5C6-F1
#
_entry.id   AF-A0A432M5C6-F1
#
_cell.length_a   1.000
_cell.length_b   1.000
_cell.length_c   1.000
_cell.angle_alpha   90.00
_cell.angle_beta   90.00
_cell.angle_gamma   90.00
#
_symmetry.space_group_name_H-M   'P 1'
#
loop_
_entity.id
_entity.type
_entity.pdbx_description
1 polymer ?
#
loop_
_entity_poly.entity_id
_entity_poly.type
_entity_poly.pdbx_seq_one_letter_code
_entity_poly.pdbx_strand_id
1 'polypeptide(L)'
;MRKSMTLSLLLSAALGVSALAVAHDGGPDFGPGPHGHHAEAMLALHGLNLTDAQKAQVKQILQQSFATLKTQEQAVHQQHEAFEALSPGASNYQSAAASLAQAEADLTKARITARAAATAQIYNSVLTSAQQSQYASQKAAFQARRAQWEQFKHEHPLPAGASSAP
;
A
#
# COMPACT_ATOMS: atom_id res chain seq x y z
N MET A 1 43.71 14.97 31.24
CA MET A 1 44.16 13.62 30.84
C MET A 1 43.53 12.58 31.75
N ARG A 2 42.44 11.91 31.34
CA ARG A 2 42.05 10.59 31.87
C ARG A 2 41.38 9.81 30.74
N LYS A 3 42.14 8.84 30.22
CA LYS A 3 41.74 7.85 29.22
C LYS A 3 40.94 6.77 29.93
N SER A 4 39.76 6.44 29.41
CA SER A 4 39.08 5.18 29.69
C SER A 4 38.98 4.42 28.38
N MET A 5 40.00 3.62 28.09
CA MET A 5 39.98 2.63 27.02
C MET A 5 39.36 1.36 27.59
N THR A 6 38.16 1.01 27.15
CA THR A 6 37.58 -0.32 27.35
C THR A 6 37.92 -1.20 26.14
N LEU A 7 38.55 -2.31 26.48
CA LEU A 7 39.15 -3.32 25.63
C LEU A 7 38.12 -4.43 25.38
N SER A 8 37.95 -4.77 24.11
CA SER A 8 37.61 -6.10 23.55
C SER A 8 36.24 -6.74 23.82
N LEU A 9 35.57 -7.12 22.72
CA LEU A 9 35.31 -8.54 22.47
C LEU A 9 35.17 -8.81 20.95
N LEU A 10 36.07 -9.65 20.44
CA LEU A 10 36.02 -10.28 19.12
C LEU A 10 34.95 -11.37 19.12
N LEU A 11 34.14 -11.45 18.07
CA LEU A 11 33.65 -12.75 17.59
C LEU A 11 33.45 -12.72 16.07
N SER A 12 34.47 -13.20 15.36
CA SER A 12 34.36 -13.62 13.96
C SER A 12 33.74 -15.01 13.92
N ALA A 13 32.62 -15.17 13.21
CA ALA A 13 32.16 -16.45 12.68
C ALA A 13 31.75 -16.23 11.23
N ALA A 14 32.64 -16.63 10.32
CA ALA A 14 32.29 -16.99 8.95
C ALA A 14 31.58 -18.37 8.95
N LEU A 15 30.99 -18.73 7.80
CA LEU A 15 30.22 -19.95 7.43
C LEU A 15 28.71 -19.66 7.30
N GLY A 16 28.03 -19.87 6.18
CA GLY A 16 28.40 -20.39 4.87
C GLY A 16 27.23 -20.16 3.91
N VAL A 17 27.53 -19.97 2.63
CA VAL A 17 26.53 -19.84 1.56
C VAL A 17 25.87 -21.20 1.37
N SER A 18 24.58 -21.31 1.71
CA SER A 18 23.75 -22.45 1.31
C SER A 18 22.67 -21.93 0.38
N ALA A 19 22.88 -22.15 -0.91
CA ALA A 19 21.84 -22.01 -1.92
C ALA A 19 20.82 -23.15 -1.71
N LEU A 20 19.68 -22.84 -1.11
CA LEU A 20 18.49 -23.68 -1.16
C LEU A 20 17.43 -22.97 -2.01
N ALA A 21 17.42 -23.37 -3.28
CA ALA A 21 16.26 -23.22 -4.14
C ALA A 21 15.28 -24.34 -3.79
N VAL A 22 14.14 -23.98 -3.17
CA VAL A 22 12.90 -24.75 -3.24
C VAL A 22 11.75 -23.76 -3.43
N ALA A 23 10.94 -24.09 -4.44
CA ALA A 23 9.86 -23.32 -5.01
C ALA A 23 8.84 -22.84 -3.98
N HIS A 24 8.62 -21.52 -3.96
CA HIS A 24 7.43 -20.94 -3.37
C HIS A 24 6.32 -21.00 -4.41
N ASP A 25 5.58 -22.11 -4.46
CA ASP A 25 4.25 -22.14 -5.08
C ASP A 25 3.24 -21.52 -4.10
N GLY A 26 3.50 -20.26 -3.77
CA GLY A 26 2.59 -19.37 -3.06
C GLY A 26 2.24 -18.28 -4.04
N GLY A 27 1.36 -18.60 -4.99
CA GLY A 27 0.72 -17.59 -5.81
C GLY A 27 0.17 -16.51 -4.88
N PRO A 28 0.41 -15.22 -5.15
CA PRO A 28 -0.12 -14.18 -4.30
C PRO A 28 -1.63 -14.25 -4.40
N ASP A 29 -2.27 -14.75 -3.35
CA ASP A 29 -3.70 -14.77 -3.18
C ASP A 29 -4.14 -13.31 -2.90
N PHE A 30 -4.02 -12.47 -3.92
CA PHE A 30 -4.72 -11.20 -4.01
C PHE A 30 -6.19 -11.53 -4.26
N GLY A 31 -6.86 -12.03 -3.22
CA GLY A 31 -8.30 -11.86 -3.13
C GLY A 31 -8.61 -10.38 -3.37
N PRO A 32 -9.74 -10.04 -4.03
CA PRO A 32 -10.11 -8.65 -4.29
C PRO A 32 -10.40 -7.97 -2.95
N GLY A 33 -9.34 -7.52 -2.28
CA GLY A 33 -9.43 -6.73 -1.07
C GLY A 33 -10.18 -5.44 -1.38
N PRO A 34 -10.87 -4.86 -0.39
CA PRO A 34 -11.58 -3.62 -0.59
C PRO A 34 -10.56 -2.50 -0.80
N HIS A 35 -10.13 -2.30 -2.05
CA HIS A 35 -9.56 -1.04 -2.52
C HIS A 35 -10.67 0.01 -2.55
N GLY A 36 -11.26 0.25 -1.38
CA GLY A 36 -12.48 0.99 -1.16
C GLY A 36 -12.25 2.48 -1.40
N HIS A 37 -13.11 3.06 -2.23
CA HIS A 37 -13.41 4.49 -2.41
C HIS A 37 -12.28 5.46 -2.78
N HIS A 38 -11.02 5.17 -2.45
CA HIS A 38 -9.90 6.08 -2.64
C HIS A 38 -9.16 5.78 -3.93
N ALA A 39 -9.04 4.50 -4.31
CA ALA A 39 -8.60 4.04 -5.64
C ALA A 39 -9.35 4.79 -6.77
N GLU A 40 -10.65 4.96 -6.55
CA GLU A 40 -11.63 5.55 -7.46
C GLU A 40 -11.34 7.02 -7.80
N ALA A 41 -10.83 7.81 -6.86
CA ALA A 41 -10.59 9.23 -7.08
C ALA A 41 -9.43 9.48 -8.07
N MET A 42 -8.34 8.69 -8.00
CA MET A 42 -7.29 8.80 -9.03
C MET A 42 -7.68 8.11 -10.34
N LEU A 43 -8.48 7.05 -10.28
CA LEU A 43 -9.05 6.43 -11.48
C LEU A 43 -9.99 7.38 -12.24
N ALA A 44 -10.73 8.24 -11.54
CA ALA A 44 -11.56 9.27 -12.17
C ALA A 44 -10.76 10.41 -12.82
N LEU A 45 -9.48 10.60 -12.45
CA LEU A 45 -8.56 11.47 -13.20
C LEU A 45 -8.07 10.81 -14.50
N HIS A 46 -8.11 9.48 -14.56
CA HIS A 46 -7.77 8.73 -15.77
C HIS A 46 -8.86 8.93 -16.83
N GLY A 47 -8.48 9.23 -18.07
CA GLY A 47 -9.43 9.52 -19.15
C GLY A 47 -9.91 10.97 -19.24
N LEU A 48 -9.45 11.86 -18.36
CA LEU A 48 -9.54 13.30 -18.64
C LEU A 48 -8.60 13.65 -19.79
N ASN A 49 -9.09 14.43 -20.76
CA ASN A 49 -8.27 14.97 -21.84
C ASN A 49 -7.36 16.08 -21.30
N LEU A 50 -6.35 15.68 -20.52
CA LEU A 50 -5.34 16.58 -19.95
C LEU A 50 -4.35 16.99 -21.04
N THR A 51 -4.00 18.27 -21.08
CA THR A 51 -2.88 18.74 -21.90
C THR A 51 -1.56 18.19 -21.35
N ASP A 52 -0.49 18.21 -22.15
CA ASP A 52 0.80 17.70 -21.68
C ASP A 52 1.38 18.52 -20.53
N ALA A 53 1.10 19.83 -20.50
CA ALA A 53 1.42 20.69 -19.36
C ALA A 53 0.66 20.26 -18.09
N GLN A 54 -0.64 19.96 -18.20
CA GLN A 54 -1.44 19.46 -17.07
C GLN A 54 -0.95 18.08 -16.60
N LYS A 55 -0.62 17.17 -17.52
CA LYS A 55 -0.05 15.85 -17.18
C LYS A 55 1.27 15.98 -16.43
N ALA A 56 2.14 16.89 -16.85
CA ALA A 56 3.41 17.15 -16.16
C ALA A 56 3.17 17.65 -14.72
N GLN A 57 2.22 18.58 -14.53
CA GLN A 57 1.84 19.08 -13.20
C GLN A 57 1.25 17.97 -12.32
N VAL A 58 0.32 17.17 -12.85
CA VAL A 58 -0.23 16.01 -12.13
C VAL A 58 0.88 15.05 -11.72
N LYS A 59 1.78 14.70 -12.64
CA LYS A 59 2.91 13.81 -12.35
C LYS A 59 3.80 14.35 -11.24
N GLN A 60 4.10 15.64 -11.27
CA GLN A 60 4.90 16.29 -10.23
C GLN A 60 4.23 16.23 -8.85
N ILE A 61 2.93 16.52 -8.77
CA ILE A 61 2.15 16.44 -7.53
C ILE A 61 2.19 15.02 -6.97
N LEU A 62 1.99 14.01 -7.82
CA LEU A 62 2.02 12.61 -7.40
C LEU A 62 3.41 12.16 -6.97
N GLN A 63 4.47 12.57 -7.68
CA GLN A 63 5.85 12.26 -7.31
C GLN A 63 6.23 12.86 -5.96
N GLN A 64 5.79 14.09 -5.68
CA GLN A 64 6.01 14.72 -4.38
C GLN A 64 5.27 13.96 -3.27
N SER A 65 3.99 13.61 -3.50
CA SER A 65 3.19 12.81 -2.57
C SER A 65 3.81 11.43 -2.29
N PHE A 66 4.36 10.77 -3.31
CA PHE A 66 5.08 9.51 -3.14
C PHE A 66 6.38 9.69 -2.37
N ALA A 67 7.16 10.73 -2.70
CA ALA A 67 8.43 11.01 -2.04
C ALA A 67 8.26 11.26 -0.53
N THR A 68 7.16 11.89 -0.09
CA THR A 68 6.89 12.10 1.33
C THR A 68 6.56 10.81 2.09
N LEU A 69 5.96 9.82 1.42
CA LEU A 69 5.59 8.54 2.03
C LEU A 69 6.70 7.50 1.99
N LYS A 70 7.61 7.59 1.02
CA LYS A 70 8.63 6.57 0.74
C LYS A 70 9.41 6.13 1.97
N THR A 71 9.86 7.07 2.81
CA THR A 71 10.63 6.75 4.02
C THR A 71 9.80 5.93 5.01
N GLN A 72 8.52 6.26 5.18
CA GLN A 72 7.63 5.53 6.08
C GLN A 72 7.30 4.13 5.53
N GLU A 73 7.12 4.00 4.22
CA GLU A 73 6.95 2.69 3.56
C GLU A 73 8.16 1.79 3.77
N GLN A 74 9.37 2.33 3.58
CA GLN A 74 10.61 1.59 3.82
C GLN A 74 10.75 1.15 5.28
N ALA A 75 10.37 2.00 6.23
CA ALA A 75 10.40 1.66 7.64
C ALA A 75 9.43 0.53 8.00
N VAL A 76 8.19 0.57 7.49
CA VAL A 76 7.20 -0.51 7.70
C VAL A 76 7.67 -1.80 7.05
N HIS A 77 8.24 -1.74 5.84
CA HIS A 77 8.78 -2.92 5.16
C HIS A 77 9.89 -3.59 5.98
N GLN A 78 10.84 -2.82 6.50
CA GLN A 78 11.90 -3.34 7.38
C GLN A 78 11.35 -3.94 8.68
N GLN A 79 10.31 -3.34 9.25
CA GLN A 79 9.64 -3.89 10.43
C GLN A 79 8.91 -5.20 10.13
N HIS A 80 8.31 -5.32 8.95
CA HIS A 80 7.68 -6.56 8.49
C HIS A 80 8.71 -7.68 8.34
N GLU A 81 9.82 -7.43 7.62
CA GLU A 81 10.91 -8.39 7.47
C GLU A 81 11.49 -8.82 8.84
N ALA A 82 11.67 -7.85 9.75
CA ALA A 82 12.14 -8.14 11.09
C ALA A 82 11.15 -8.99 11.91
N PHE A 83 9.84 -8.76 11.73
CA PHE A 83 8.80 -9.55 12.39
C PHE A 83 8.72 -10.98 11.82
N GLU A 84 8.80 -11.14 10.50
CA GLU A 84 8.80 -12.46 9.84
C GLU A 84 10.01 -13.32 10.24
N ALA A 85 11.14 -12.69 10.56
CA ALA A 85 12.32 -13.37 11.07
C ALA A 85 12.19 -13.82 12.54
N LEU A 86 11.20 -13.31 13.30
CA LEU A 86 11.01 -13.70 14.71
C LEU A 86 10.33 -15.07 14.80
N SER A 87 10.86 -15.91 15.70
CA SER A 87 10.16 -17.14 16.09
C SER A 87 8.91 -16.79 16.91
N PRO A 88 7.77 -17.47 16.70
CA PRO A 88 6.59 -17.33 17.57
C PRO A 88 6.87 -17.58 19.06
N GLY A 89 7.93 -18.31 19.39
CA GLY A 89 8.37 -18.53 20.77
C GLY A 89 9.22 -17.39 21.36
N ALA A 90 9.54 -16.35 20.59
CA ALA A 90 10.32 -15.21 21.08
C ALA A 90 9.52 -14.42 22.12
N SER A 91 10.19 -13.99 23.20
CA SER A 91 9.54 -13.26 24.30
C SER A 91 8.95 -11.91 23.88
N ASN A 92 9.42 -11.33 22.78
CA ASN A 92 8.94 -10.08 22.20
C ASN A 92 7.99 -10.27 21.00
N TYR A 93 7.60 -11.50 20.65
CA TYR A 93 6.82 -11.76 19.42
C TYR A 93 5.52 -10.95 19.38
N GLN A 94 4.77 -10.93 20.48
CA GLN A 94 3.49 -10.24 20.55
C GLN A 94 3.62 -8.70 20.57
N SER A 95 4.67 -8.17 21.21
CA SER A 95 4.95 -6.73 21.17
C SER A 95 5.46 -6.28 19.80
N ALA A 96 6.22 -7.12 19.11
CA ALA A 96 6.64 -6.89 17.72
C ALA A 96 5.43 -6.86 16.77
N ALA A 97 4.50 -7.81 16.91
CA ALA A 97 3.25 -7.83 16.14
C ALA A 97 2.43 -6.55 16.36
N ALA A 98 2.26 -6.12 17.62
CA ALA A 98 1.55 -4.89 17.94
C ALA A 98 2.24 -3.63 17.36
N SER A 99 3.58 -3.60 17.37
CA SER A 99 4.35 -2.49 16.81
C SER A 99 4.22 -2.41 15.29
N LEU A 100 4.29 -3.56 14.61
CA LEU A 100 4.07 -3.65 13.16
C LEU A 100 2.65 -3.19 12.78
N ALA A 101 1.63 -3.69 13.48
CA ALA A 101 0.24 -3.30 13.23
C ALA A 101 0.02 -1.78 13.39
N GLN A 102 0.62 -1.18 14.40
CA GLN A 102 0.56 0.27 14.61
C GLN A 102 1.24 1.03 13.45
N ALA A 103 2.42 0.59 13.03
CA ALA A 103 3.15 1.24 11.94
C ALA A 103 2.42 1.14 10.59
N GLU A 104 1.80 -0.01 10.31
CA GLU A 104 0.94 -0.19 9.13
C GLU A 104 -0.31 0.69 9.16
N ALA A 105 -0.95 0.84 10.33
CA ALA A 105 -2.09 1.72 10.50
C ALA A 105 -1.71 3.19 10.25
N ASP A 106 -0.58 3.64 10.79
CA ASP A 106 -0.07 4.99 10.61
C ASP A 106 0.32 5.27 9.15
N LEU A 107 0.97 4.32 8.48
CA LEU A 107 1.27 4.42 7.05
C LEU A 107 -0.01 4.46 6.20
N THR A 108 -0.99 3.64 6.53
CA THR A 108 -2.29 3.63 5.83
C THR A 108 -2.97 4.99 5.97
N LYS A 109 -3.03 5.54 7.19
CA LYS A 109 -3.55 6.88 7.43
C LYS A 109 -2.81 7.93 6.60
N ALA A 110 -1.48 7.90 6.58
CA ALA A 110 -0.65 8.83 5.81
C ALA A 110 -0.90 8.72 4.30
N ARG A 111 -0.99 7.50 3.76
CA ARG A 111 -1.32 7.25 2.35
C ARG A 111 -2.68 7.84 1.96
N ILE A 112 -3.70 7.62 2.81
CA ILE A 112 -5.05 8.12 2.56
C ILE A 112 -5.06 9.66 2.52
N THR A 113 -4.46 10.30 3.52
CA THR A 113 -4.45 11.77 3.63
C THR A 113 -3.62 12.41 2.52
N ALA A 114 -2.43 11.89 2.23
CA ALA A 114 -1.56 12.39 1.16
C ALA A 114 -2.25 12.28 -0.21
N ARG A 115 -2.94 11.16 -0.46
CA ARG A 115 -3.71 10.97 -1.69
C ARG A 115 -4.89 11.92 -1.81
N ALA A 116 -5.64 12.11 -0.73
CA ALA A 116 -6.76 13.04 -0.71
C ALA A 116 -6.28 14.48 -1.00
N ALA A 117 -5.18 14.88 -0.37
CA ALA A 117 -4.54 16.18 -0.60
C ALA A 117 -4.09 16.34 -2.06
N ALA A 118 -3.38 15.34 -2.62
CA ALA A 118 -2.95 15.37 -4.02
C ALA A 118 -4.13 15.46 -5.00
N THR A 119 -5.20 14.69 -4.75
CA THR A 119 -6.42 14.71 -5.58
C THR A 119 -7.08 16.09 -5.53
N ALA A 120 -7.22 16.69 -4.34
CA ALA A 120 -7.78 18.01 -4.16
C ALA A 120 -6.93 19.09 -4.86
N GLN A 121 -5.60 19.00 -4.75
CA GLN A 121 -4.69 19.92 -5.43
C GLN A 121 -4.82 19.81 -6.96
N ILE A 122 -4.87 18.60 -7.50
CA ILE A 122 -5.07 18.39 -8.95
C ILE A 122 -6.41 18.99 -9.39
N TYR A 123 -7.49 18.68 -8.67
CA TYR A 123 -8.83 19.16 -9.00
C TYR A 123 -8.92 20.70 -8.99
N ASN A 124 -8.34 21.35 -7.99
CA ASN A 124 -8.46 22.80 -7.80
C ASN A 124 -7.46 23.62 -8.62
N SER A 125 -6.26 23.09 -8.88
CA SER A 125 -5.16 23.89 -9.45
C SER A 125 -4.74 23.48 -10.86
N VAL A 126 -5.13 22.29 -11.32
CA VAL A 126 -4.71 21.77 -12.64
C VAL A 126 -5.88 21.65 -13.60
N LEU A 127 -7.05 21.21 -13.13
CA LEU A 127 -8.22 21.00 -13.98
C LEU A 127 -8.95 22.31 -14.31
N THR A 128 -9.44 22.40 -15.55
CA THR A 128 -10.39 23.43 -15.95
C THR A 128 -11.80 23.10 -15.45
N SER A 129 -12.72 24.08 -15.44
CA SER A 129 -14.12 23.85 -15.04
C SER A 129 -14.81 22.76 -15.87
N ALA A 130 -14.51 22.67 -17.17
CA ALA A 130 -15.04 21.60 -18.02
C ALA A 130 -14.50 20.22 -17.62
N GLN A 131 -13.20 20.11 -17.32
CA GLN A 131 -12.57 18.88 -16.86
C GLN A 131 -13.04 18.48 -15.45
N GLN A 132 -13.31 19.45 -14.57
CA GLN A 132 -13.92 19.21 -13.26
C GLN A 132 -15.32 18.60 -13.38
N SER A 133 -16.13 19.09 -14.31
CA SER A 133 -17.46 18.51 -14.61
C SER A 133 -17.34 17.08 -15.14
N GLN A 134 -16.40 16.84 -16.06
CA GLN A 134 -16.12 15.49 -16.57
C GLN A 134 -15.65 14.56 -15.45
N TYR A 135 -14.77 15.03 -14.55
CA TYR A 135 -14.32 14.28 -13.39
C TYR A 135 -15.48 13.86 -12.48
N ALA A 136 -16.40 14.78 -12.18
CA ALA A 136 -17.58 14.48 -11.36
C ALA A 136 -18.49 13.43 -12.02
N SER A 137 -18.70 13.54 -13.34
CA SER A 137 -19.48 12.56 -14.12
C SER A 137 -18.81 11.17 -14.10
N GLN A 138 -17.50 11.10 -14.34
CA GLN A 138 -16.77 9.82 -14.27
C GLN A 138 -16.86 9.20 -12.88
N LYS A 139 -16.67 10.00 -11.82
CA LYS A 139 -16.79 9.53 -10.43
C LYS A 139 -18.19 8.94 -10.16
N ALA A 140 -19.26 9.59 -10.62
CA ALA A 140 -20.61 9.07 -10.48
C ALA A 140 -20.81 7.74 -11.25
N ALA A 141 -20.27 7.65 -12.47
CA ALA A 141 -20.34 6.42 -13.26
C ALA A 141 -19.59 5.25 -12.61
N PHE A 142 -18.43 5.50 -12.02
CA PHE A 142 -17.69 4.48 -11.25
C PHE A 142 -18.49 4.00 -10.04
N GLN A 143 -19.11 4.92 -9.29
CA GLN A 143 -19.95 4.57 -8.15
C GLN A 143 -21.15 3.71 -8.56
N ALA A 144 -21.82 4.06 -9.66
CA ALA A 144 -22.93 3.29 -10.19
C ALA A 144 -22.51 1.88 -10.63
N ARG A 145 -21.37 1.75 -11.33
CA ARG A 145 -20.83 0.44 -11.74
C ARG A 145 -20.49 -0.44 -10.54
N ARG A 146 -19.95 0.13 -9.47
CA ARG A 146 -19.72 -0.63 -8.23
C ARG A 146 -21.01 -1.10 -7.60
N ALA A 147 -22.02 -0.24 -7.53
CA ALA A 147 -23.32 -0.64 -6.97
C ALA A 147 -23.92 -1.82 -7.75
N GLN A 148 -23.83 -1.77 -9.09
CA GLN A 148 -24.24 -2.88 -9.97
C GLN A 148 -23.40 -4.15 -9.73
N TRP A 149 -22.09 -4.01 -9.54
CA TRP A 149 -21.21 -5.14 -9.25
C TRP A 149 -21.51 -5.80 -7.89
N GLU A 150 -21.80 -5.01 -6.86
CA GLU A 150 -22.21 -5.55 -5.57
C GLU A 150 -23.58 -6.23 -5.63
N GLN A 151 -24.52 -5.71 -6.43
CA GLN A 151 -25.79 -6.39 -6.72
C GLN A 151 -25.57 -7.71 -7.45
N PHE A 152 -24.73 -7.72 -8.49
CA PHE A 152 -24.38 -8.93 -9.22
C PHE A 152 -23.75 -9.99 -8.31
N LYS A 153 -22.84 -9.61 -7.41
CA LYS A 153 -22.26 -10.53 -6.42
C LYS A 153 -23.29 -11.10 -5.45
N HIS A 154 -24.30 -10.31 -5.09
CA HIS A 154 -25.39 -10.77 -4.23
C HIS A 154 -26.30 -11.78 -4.95
N GLU A 155 -26.59 -11.54 -6.23
CA GLU A 155 -27.42 -12.40 -7.08
C GLU A 155 -26.70 -13.68 -7.53
N HIS A 156 -25.36 -13.62 -7.65
CA HIS A 156 -24.50 -14.74 -8.04
C HIS A 156 -23.47 -15.07 -6.94
N PRO A 157 -23.91 -15.64 -5.80
CA PRO A 157 -22.97 -16.09 -4.78
C PRO A 157 -22.06 -17.19 -5.37
N LEU A 158 -20.77 -17.11 -5.08
CA LEU A 158 -19.83 -18.18 -5.44
C LEU A 158 -20.36 -19.51 -4.85
N PRO A 159 -20.31 -20.62 -5.62
CA PRO A 159 -20.85 -21.89 -5.14
C PRO A 159 -20.17 -22.30 -3.83
N ALA A 160 -20.95 -22.39 -2.77
CA ALA A 160 -20.53 -22.97 -1.50
C ALA A 160 -20.42 -24.49 -1.68
N GLY A 161 -19.31 -24.97 -2.27
CA GLY A 161 -19.21 -26.39 -2.61
C GLY A 161 -17.93 -26.78 -3.35
N ALA A 162 -16.78 -26.58 -2.72
CA ALA A 162 -15.56 -27.34 -3.06
C ALA A 162 -14.68 -27.59 -1.81
N SER A 163 -15.30 -27.73 -0.64
CA SER A 163 -14.62 -28.23 0.56
C SER A 163 -15.53 -29.22 1.29
N SER A 164 -15.65 -30.39 0.68
CA SER A 164 -16.06 -31.63 1.34
C SER A 164 -15.77 -32.81 0.43
N ALA A 165 -14.57 -33.39 0.58
CA ALA A 165 -14.39 -34.82 0.36
C ALA A 165 -13.35 -35.33 1.38
N PRO A 166 -13.63 -36.45 2.07
CA PRO A 166 -12.87 -36.97 3.22
C PRO A 166 -11.49 -37.51 2.87
#